data_AF-A0A7T7XP80-F1
#
_entry.id   AF-A0A7T7XP80-F1
#
_cell.length_a   1.000
_cell.length_b   1.000
_cell.length_c   1.000
_cell.angle_alpha   90.00
_cell.angle_beta   90.00
_cell.angle_gamma   90.00
#
_symmetry.space_group_name_H-M   'P 1'
#
loop_
_entity.id
_entity.type
_entity.pdbx_description
1 polymer ?
#
loop_
_entity_poly.entity_id
_entity_poly.type
_entity_poly.pdbx_seq_one_letter_code
_entity_poly.pdbx_strand_id
1 'polypeptide(L)'
;MKKTAYLLITVLLTGFPVFAQDKQIDIEHYSLIINTILHNLDIIMAGSGYNKHVAETYSVASELIKNGTIALRIDPESATVLGGMSFDFSADTGEAKLVFGLRYLDTFKNDSSIHYAILMHELRHLYDYTVQRDAFVSAKQANDEKEIYWYELDAIRIEAEFIKEYLSGEYTLSKFEQYLVNSLSNDNLGSISIFLQRESMEIFFSFNRWEEEYRKNNAEKDRLVRTIIDTGSRLLERYGAVDPSNEIAYYDAFIRLSTFRKYMFRFLRVSNTDPKATWESVFSQYPGIESLSEAILEIQNRDAEIHFQYLMSVIDYWEADIQNR
;
A
#
# COMPACT_ATOMS: atom_id res chain seq x y z
N MET A 1 19.49 37.54 -53.59
CA MET A 1 18.58 37.37 -52.44
C MET A 1 19.13 36.20 -51.61
N LYS A 2 19.83 36.44 -50.49
CA LYS A 2 19.29 36.50 -49.10
C LYS A 2 18.31 35.33 -48.87
N LYS A 3 18.52 34.36 -47.97
CA LYS A 3 19.13 34.39 -46.62
C LYS A 3 19.75 33.01 -46.29
N THR A 4 21.02 32.98 -45.89
CA THR A 4 21.62 31.84 -45.18
C THR A 4 21.55 32.18 -43.70
N ALA A 5 20.73 31.45 -42.94
CA ALA A 5 20.65 31.60 -41.50
C ALA A 5 21.82 30.85 -40.87
N TYR A 6 22.75 31.59 -40.25
CA TYR A 6 23.76 31.03 -39.38
C TYR A 6 23.11 30.68 -38.04
N LEU A 7 23.11 29.39 -37.69
CA LEU A 7 22.75 28.95 -36.34
C LEU A 7 23.95 29.25 -35.44
N LEU A 8 23.81 30.29 -34.61
CA LEU A 8 24.76 30.63 -33.55
C LEU A 8 24.55 29.63 -32.41
N ILE A 9 25.50 28.72 -32.20
CA ILE A 9 25.59 27.93 -30.96
C ILE A 9 26.36 28.80 -29.96
N THR A 10 25.64 29.43 -29.04
CA THR A 10 26.25 30.14 -27.92
C THR A 10 26.61 29.12 -26.85
N VAL A 11 27.89 28.77 -26.77
CA VAL A 11 28.48 28.06 -25.63
C VAL A 11 28.67 29.09 -24.52
N LEU A 12 27.83 29.05 -23.48
CA LEU A 12 28.05 29.75 -22.22
C LEU A 12 28.73 28.78 -21.24
N LEU A 13 30.06 28.80 -21.28
CA LEU A 13 30.94 28.19 -20.28
C LEU A 13 31.11 29.16 -19.11
N THR A 14 30.36 28.94 -18.05
CA THR A 14 30.66 29.38 -16.67
C THR A 14 30.07 28.27 -15.78
N GLY A 15 30.78 27.35 -15.16
CA GLY A 15 32.03 27.50 -14.42
C GLY A 15 31.73 27.19 -12.95
N PHE A 16 31.68 25.90 -12.59
CA PHE A 16 31.97 25.30 -11.27
C PHE A 16 31.86 23.77 -11.41
N PRO A 17 32.96 22.98 -11.34
CA PRO A 17 32.86 21.53 -11.27
C PRO A 17 32.68 21.14 -9.81
N VAL A 18 31.44 21.19 -9.32
CA VAL A 18 31.04 20.21 -8.30
C VAL A 18 30.61 19.01 -9.11
N PHE A 19 31.52 18.05 -9.28
CA PHE A 19 31.18 16.75 -9.84
C PHE A 19 30.20 16.06 -8.89
N ALA A 20 28.91 16.35 -9.03
CA ALA A 20 27.92 15.30 -8.93
C ALA A 20 28.27 14.36 -10.09
N GLN A 21 28.90 13.22 -9.77
CA GLN A 21 28.83 12.09 -10.69
C GLN A 21 27.35 11.75 -10.76
N ASP A 22 26.65 12.27 -11.77
CA ASP A 22 25.40 11.69 -12.23
C ASP A 22 25.71 10.21 -12.44
N LYS A 23 25.20 9.36 -11.55
CA LYS A 23 25.39 7.92 -11.63
C LYS A 23 24.66 7.49 -12.90
N GLN A 24 25.40 7.39 -14.01
CA GLN A 24 24.84 6.99 -15.28
C GLN A 24 24.24 5.59 -15.10
N ILE A 25 22.90 5.50 -15.15
CA ILE A 25 22.18 4.25 -14.98
C ILE A 25 22.47 3.37 -16.19
N ASP A 26 22.98 2.16 -15.97
CA ASP A 26 23.21 1.18 -17.02
C ASP A 26 21.88 0.54 -17.44
N ILE A 27 21.18 1.22 -18.36
CA ILE A 27 19.86 0.81 -18.83
C ILE A 27 19.87 -0.59 -19.45
N GLU A 28 20.94 -0.97 -20.16
CA GLU A 28 21.04 -2.29 -20.78
C GLU A 28 21.15 -3.40 -19.73
N HIS A 29 21.98 -3.20 -18.71
CA HIS A 29 22.11 -4.12 -17.58
C HIS A 29 20.78 -4.34 -16.84
N TYR A 30 20.10 -3.26 -16.45
CA TYR A 30 18.84 -3.37 -15.71
C TYR A 30 17.69 -3.91 -16.57
N SER A 31 17.68 -3.61 -17.88
CA SER A 31 16.71 -4.21 -18.80
C SER A 31 16.87 -5.74 -18.85
N LEU A 32 18.10 -6.25 -18.81
CA LEU A 32 18.35 -7.70 -18.73
C LEU A 32 17.79 -8.29 -17.43
N ILE A 33 18.03 -7.65 -16.28
CA ILE A 33 17.51 -8.09 -14.98
C ILE A 33 15.97 -8.14 -15.00
N ILE A 34 15.31 -7.07 -15.45
CA ILE A 34 13.84 -7.01 -15.54
C ILE A 34 13.32 -8.15 -16.43
N ASN A 35 13.93 -8.38 -17.59
CA ASN A 35 13.55 -9.48 -18.48
C ASN A 35 13.75 -10.85 -17.81
N THR A 36 14.82 -11.04 -17.04
CA THR A 36 15.04 -12.27 -16.27
C THR A 36 13.97 -12.46 -15.18
N ILE A 37 13.61 -11.41 -14.45
CA ILE A 37 12.54 -11.47 -13.44
C ILE A 37 11.22 -11.89 -14.09
N LEU A 38 10.83 -11.23 -15.18
CA LEU A 38 9.59 -11.54 -15.91
C LEU A 38 9.59 -12.97 -16.49
N HIS A 39 10.71 -13.40 -17.06
CA HIS A 39 10.85 -14.76 -17.59
C HIS A 39 10.77 -15.82 -16.49
N ASN A 40 11.41 -15.59 -15.34
CA ASN A 40 11.33 -16.52 -14.22
C ASN A 40 9.91 -16.57 -13.65
N LEU A 41 9.20 -15.45 -13.60
CA LEU A 41 7.79 -15.43 -13.21
C LEU A 41 6.91 -16.24 -14.18
N ASP A 42 7.15 -16.14 -15.50
CA ASP A 42 6.50 -17.00 -16.51
C ASP A 42 6.69 -18.50 -16.20
N ILE A 43 7.91 -18.89 -15.79
CA ILE A 43 8.22 -20.28 -15.42
C ILE A 43 7.48 -20.69 -14.13
N ILE A 44 7.53 -19.86 -13.09
CA ILE A 44 6.85 -20.11 -11.80
C ILE A 44 5.35 -20.31 -12.03
N MET A 45 4.73 -19.44 -12.82
CA MET A 45 3.30 -19.50 -13.11
C MET A 45 2.89 -20.70 -13.97
N ALA A 46 3.83 -21.28 -14.73
CA ALA A 46 3.63 -22.53 -15.46
C ALA A 46 3.86 -23.79 -14.59
N GLY A 47 4.45 -23.65 -13.41
CA GLY A 47 4.81 -24.71 -12.49
C GLY A 47 3.64 -25.27 -11.66
N SER A 48 3.95 -26.03 -10.61
CA SER A 48 2.96 -26.61 -9.71
C SER A 48 2.50 -25.60 -8.65
N GLY A 49 1.29 -25.09 -8.84
CA GLY A 49 0.57 -24.19 -7.94
C GLY A 49 -0.69 -23.75 -8.66
N TYR A 50 -1.87 -23.82 -8.02
CA TYR A 50 -3.10 -23.37 -8.67
C TYR A 50 -3.98 -22.59 -7.71
N ASN A 51 -3.86 -21.27 -7.78
CA ASN A 51 -4.87 -20.35 -7.29
C ASN A 51 -5.47 -19.60 -8.48
N LYS A 52 -6.80 -19.73 -8.65
CA LYS A 52 -7.51 -19.12 -9.77
C LYS A 52 -7.30 -17.60 -9.84
N HIS A 53 -7.33 -16.92 -8.71
CA HIS A 53 -7.23 -15.46 -8.66
C HIS A 53 -5.82 -14.99 -9.00
N VAL A 54 -4.79 -15.65 -8.44
CA VAL A 54 -3.39 -15.38 -8.79
C VAL A 54 -3.14 -15.61 -10.28
N ALA A 55 -3.62 -16.73 -10.84
CA ALA A 55 -3.47 -17.05 -12.25
C ALA A 55 -4.18 -16.04 -13.16
N GLU A 56 -5.38 -15.59 -12.78
CA GLU A 56 -6.13 -14.58 -13.53
C GLU A 56 -5.42 -13.22 -13.52
N THR A 57 -4.98 -12.76 -12.33
CA THR A 57 -4.17 -11.53 -12.18
C THR A 57 -2.94 -11.58 -13.07
N TYR A 58 -2.18 -12.67 -13.00
CA TYR A 58 -0.99 -12.85 -13.83
C TYR A 58 -1.29 -12.86 -15.33
N SER A 59 -2.33 -13.59 -15.75
CA SER A 59 -2.66 -13.75 -17.17
C SER A 59 -2.97 -12.40 -17.82
N VAL A 60 -3.80 -11.58 -17.18
CA VAL A 60 -4.15 -10.26 -17.71
C VAL A 60 -2.93 -9.33 -17.72
N ALA A 61 -2.21 -9.25 -16.60
CA ALA A 61 -1.08 -8.35 -16.45
C ALA A 61 0.08 -8.70 -17.41
N SER A 62 0.40 -9.99 -17.55
CA SER A 62 1.48 -10.46 -18.43
C SER A 62 1.18 -10.22 -19.91
N GLU A 63 -0.09 -10.29 -20.34
CA GLU A 63 -0.50 -9.96 -21.71
C GLU A 63 -0.23 -8.48 -22.03
N LEU A 64 -0.58 -7.58 -21.10
CA LEU A 64 -0.37 -6.13 -21.23
C LEU A 64 1.12 -5.74 -21.24
N ILE A 65 1.95 -6.49 -20.53
CA ILE A 65 3.41 -6.31 -20.57
C ILE A 65 3.95 -6.80 -21.92
N LYS A 66 3.58 -8.03 -22.34
CA LYS A 66 4.09 -8.66 -23.58
C LYS A 66 3.69 -7.91 -24.84
N ASN A 67 2.51 -7.26 -24.85
CA ASN A 67 2.06 -6.47 -26.00
C ASN A 67 2.55 -5.01 -25.99
N GLY A 68 3.32 -4.60 -24.97
CA GLY A 68 3.87 -3.25 -24.85
C GLY A 68 2.88 -2.18 -24.43
N THR A 69 1.71 -2.56 -23.88
CA THR A 69 0.74 -1.60 -23.33
C THR A 69 1.25 -0.95 -22.04
N ILE A 70 2.09 -1.65 -21.28
CA ILE A 70 2.66 -1.18 -20.02
C ILE A 70 4.12 -0.80 -20.21
N ALA A 71 4.47 0.45 -19.87
CA ALA A 71 5.85 0.89 -19.88
C ALA A 71 6.61 0.34 -18.67
N LEU A 72 7.86 -0.08 -18.87
CA LEU A 72 8.77 -0.48 -17.79
C LEU A 72 9.74 0.67 -17.54
N ARG A 73 9.79 1.18 -16.30
CA ARG A 73 10.65 2.30 -15.92
C ARG A 73 11.56 1.95 -14.75
N ILE A 74 12.72 2.57 -14.70
CA ILE A 74 13.66 2.43 -13.59
C ILE A 74 13.63 3.71 -12.75
N ASP A 75 13.48 3.56 -11.44
CA ASP A 75 13.57 4.63 -10.46
C ASP A 75 14.91 4.54 -9.70
N PRO A 76 15.82 5.52 -9.88
CA PRO A 76 17.09 5.53 -9.18
C PRO A 76 17.01 5.89 -7.70
N GLU A 77 15.90 6.45 -7.24
CA GLU A 77 15.78 7.02 -5.90
C GLU A 77 15.19 6.04 -4.88
N SER A 78 14.53 4.97 -5.32
CA SER A 78 13.97 3.98 -4.40
C SER A 78 15.05 3.28 -3.57
N ALA A 79 14.94 3.42 -2.25
CA ALA A 79 15.96 3.05 -1.28
C ALA A 79 15.78 1.65 -0.66
N THR A 80 14.64 1.00 -0.89
CA THR A 80 14.24 -0.25 -0.20
C THR A 80 13.89 -1.33 -1.20
N VAL A 81 13.99 -2.61 -0.81
CA VAL A 81 13.52 -3.72 -1.65
C VAL A 81 12.01 -3.85 -1.56
N LEU A 82 11.42 -3.76 -0.36
CA LEU A 82 9.99 -3.91 -0.11
C LEU A 82 9.13 -2.82 -0.78
N GLY A 83 9.60 -1.57 -0.80
CA GLY A 83 9.01 -0.48 -1.58
C GLY A 83 9.67 -0.28 -2.95
N GLY A 84 10.36 -1.32 -3.44
CA GLY A 84 11.25 -1.27 -4.58
C GLY A 84 10.54 -1.42 -5.93
N MET A 85 9.22 -1.59 -5.95
CA MET A 85 8.44 -1.61 -7.17
C MET A 85 7.12 -0.89 -6.96
N SER A 86 6.56 -0.30 -8.02
CA SER A 86 5.21 0.24 -7.99
C SER A 86 4.54 0.20 -9.36
N PHE A 87 3.22 0.03 -9.34
CA PHE A 87 2.34 0.36 -10.45
C PHE A 87 1.94 1.84 -10.38
N ASP A 88 2.11 2.56 -11.48
CA ASP A 88 1.72 3.96 -11.59
C ASP A 88 1.00 4.21 -12.92
N PHE A 89 0.10 5.19 -12.92
CA PHE A 89 -0.65 5.59 -14.10
C PHE A 89 -0.86 7.10 -14.14
N SER A 90 -0.89 7.65 -15.34
CA SER A 90 -1.24 9.04 -15.59
C SER A 90 -2.68 9.11 -16.09
N ALA A 91 -3.57 9.73 -15.33
CA ALA A 91 -4.95 9.94 -15.76
C ALA A 91 -5.05 10.85 -17.01
N ASP A 92 -4.12 11.79 -17.17
CA ASP A 92 -4.11 12.75 -18.28
C ASP A 92 -3.67 12.11 -19.60
N THR A 93 -2.65 11.25 -19.55
CA THR A 93 -2.09 10.62 -20.76
C THR A 93 -2.63 9.21 -20.99
N GLY A 94 -3.24 8.60 -19.98
CA GLY A 94 -3.64 7.19 -19.98
C GLY A 94 -2.47 6.21 -19.88
N GLU A 95 -1.23 6.69 -19.81
CA GLU A 95 -0.03 5.87 -19.71
C GLU A 95 -0.03 5.12 -18.38
N ALA A 96 0.22 3.82 -18.44
CA ALA A 96 0.38 2.95 -17.27
C ALA A 96 1.79 2.33 -17.32
N LYS A 97 2.43 2.23 -16.16
CA LYS A 97 3.82 1.80 -16.05
C LYS A 97 4.07 0.98 -14.79
N LEU A 98 5.00 0.06 -14.90
CA LEU A 98 5.65 -0.58 -13.77
C LEU A 98 6.99 0.11 -13.54
N VAL A 99 7.20 0.60 -12.33
CA VAL A 99 8.40 1.32 -11.92
C VAL A 99 9.22 0.40 -11.02
N PHE A 100 10.48 0.18 -11.40
CA PHE A 100 11.43 -0.69 -10.70
C PHE A 100 12.52 0.15 -10.05
N GLY A 101 12.59 0.11 -8.72
CA GLY A 101 13.64 0.74 -7.94
C GLY A 101 14.99 0.08 -8.17
N LEU A 102 16.06 0.88 -8.21
CA LEU A 102 17.41 0.35 -8.37
C LEU A 102 17.81 -0.61 -7.25
N ARG A 103 17.47 -0.31 -5.99
CA ARG A 103 17.76 -1.19 -4.86
C ARG A 103 17.18 -2.59 -5.07
N TYR A 104 15.93 -2.67 -5.52
CA TYR A 104 15.26 -3.92 -5.85
C TYR A 104 15.99 -4.67 -6.96
N LEU A 105 16.31 -4.01 -8.08
CA LEU A 105 17.03 -4.66 -9.17
C LEU A 105 18.44 -5.13 -8.77
N ASP A 106 19.16 -4.31 -7.99
CA ASP A 106 20.52 -4.60 -7.51
C ASP A 106 20.56 -5.80 -6.55
N THR A 107 19.46 -6.08 -5.84
CA THR A 107 19.35 -7.22 -4.91
C THR A 107 18.84 -8.50 -5.56
N PHE A 108 18.47 -8.46 -6.84
CA PHE A 108 17.90 -9.63 -7.50
C PHE A 108 18.93 -10.75 -7.66
N LYS A 109 18.54 -11.93 -7.19
CA LYS A 109 19.25 -13.21 -7.36
C LYS A 109 18.24 -14.24 -7.90
N ASN A 110 18.71 -15.25 -8.64
CA ASN A 110 17.84 -16.23 -9.30
C ASN A 110 16.90 -17.00 -8.35
N ASP A 111 17.23 -17.08 -7.06
CA ASP A 111 16.46 -17.73 -6.00
C ASP A 111 15.66 -16.74 -5.12
N SER A 112 15.54 -15.48 -5.53
CA SER A 112 14.95 -14.43 -4.71
C SER A 112 13.42 -14.35 -4.86
N SER A 113 12.71 -15.09 -4.00
CA SER A 113 11.24 -15.15 -3.98
C SER A 113 10.56 -13.79 -3.77
N ILE A 114 11.17 -12.92 -2.98
CA ILE A 114 10.61 -11.60 -2.64
C ILE A 114 10.37 -10.71 -3.86
N HIS A 115 11.24 -10.81 -4.88
CA HIS A 115 11.08 -10.03 -6.10
C HIS A 115 9.82 -10.47 -6.86
N TYR A 116 9.58 -11.78 -6.94
CA TYR A 116 8.37 -12.30 -7.55
C TYR A 116 7.12 -11.95 -6.75
N ALA A 117 7.20 -11.97 -5.42
CA ALA A 117 6.08 -11.59 -4.54
C ALA A 117 5.68 -10.11 -4.74
N ILE A 118 6.65 -9.20 -4.65
CA ILE A 118 6.42 -7.76 -4.86
C ILE A 118 5.92 -7.48 -6.27
N LEU A 119 6.51 -8.13 -7.29
CA LEU A 119 6.00 -8.01 -8.65
C LEU A 119 4.54 -8.43 -8.72
N MET A 120 4.17 -9.57 -8.15
CA MET A 120 2.78 -10.06 -8.15
C MET A 120 1.81 -9.09 -7.45
N HIS A 121 2.25 -8.44 -6.36
CA HIS A 121 1.50 -7.37 -5.72
C HIS A 121 1.16 -6.24 -6.70
N GLU A 122 2.18 -5.73 -7.41
CA GLU A 122 1.99 -4.65 -8.38
C GLU A 122 1.21 -5.09 -9.63
N LEU A 123 1.33 -6.37 -10.04
CA LEU A 123 0.50 -6.92 -11.09
C LEU A 123 -0.98 -6.94 -10.70
N ARG A 124 -1.31 -7.03 -9.40
CA ARG A 124 -2.70 -6.92 -8.95
C ARG A 124 -3.25 -5.50 -9.11
N HIS A 125 -2.48 -4.47 -8.78
CA HIS A 125 -2.87 -3.08 -9.06
C HIS A 125 -3.08 -2.83 -10.56
N LEU A 126 -2.19 -3.39 -11.40
CA LEU A 126 -2.36 -3.34 -12.86
C LEU A 126 -3.63 -4.08 -13.33
N TYR A 127 -3.93 -5.24 -12.74
CA TYR A 127 -5.18 -5.96 -13.02
C TYR A 127 -6.40 -5.12 -12.66
N ASP A 128 -6.44 -4.51 -11.48
CA ASP A 128 -7.57 -3.68 -11.02
C ASP A 128 -7.74 -2.43 -11.90
N TYR A 129 -6.65 -1.77 -12.28
CA TYR A 129 -6.67 -0.68 -13.25
C TYR A 129 -7.23 -1.11 -14.61
N THR A 130 -6.97 -2.35 -15.04
CA THR A 130 -7.40 -2.84 -16.34
C THR A 130 -8.88 -3.26 -16.33
N VAL A 131 -9.28 -4.02 -15.32
CA VAL A 131 -10.63 -4.62 -15.24
C VAL A 131 -11.66 -3.62 -14.68
N GLN A 132 -11.24 -2.71 -13.80
CA GLN A 132 -12.10 -1.77 -13.09
C GLN A 132 -11.64 -0.32 -13.27
N ARG A 133 -11.12 0.01 -14.47
CA ARG A 133 -10.44 1.28 -14.78
C ARG A 133 -11.12 2.52 -14.20
N ASP A 134 -12.39 2.74 -14.50
CA ASP A 134 -13.09 3.97 -14.11
C ASP A 134 -13.18 4.11 -12.58
N ALA A 135 -13.45 3.01 -11.87
CA ALA A 135 -13.50 2.98 -10.42
C ALA A 135 -12.10 3.20 -9.81
N PHE A 136 -11.09 2.49 -10.33
CA PHE A 136 -9.71 2.59 -9.85
C PHE A 136 -9.14 4.00 -10.03
N VAL A 137 -9.31 4.58 -11.22
CA VAL A 137 -8.85 5.93 -11.53
C VAL A 137 -9.59 6.96 -10.67
N SER A 138 -10.92 6.84 -10.54
CA SER A 138 -11.72 7.76 -9.72
C SER A 138 -11.31 7.71 -8.26
N ALA A 139 -11.06 6.52 -7.71
CA ALA A 139 -10.61 6.35 -6.34
C ALA A 139 -9.26 7.02 -6.08
N LYS A 140 -8.26 6.79 -6.95
CA LYS A 140 -6.92 7.37 -6.82
C LYS A 140 -6.93 8.89 -7.04
N GLN A 141 -7.68 9.41 -8.01
CA GLN A 141 -7.79 10.86 -8.25
C GLN A 141 -8.54 11.61 -7.14
N ALA A 142 -9.59 11.01 -6.58
CA ALA A 142 -10.34 11.59 -5.46
C ALA A 142 -9.62 11.42 -4.12
N ASN A 143 -8.50 10.69 -4.09
CA ASN A 143 -7.86 10.22 -2.87
C ASN A 143 -8.87 9.55 -1.93
N ASP A 144 -9.73 8.68 -2.46
CA ASP A 144 -10.68 7.93 -1.65
C ASP A 144 -9.93 6.84 -0.88
N GLU A 145 -9.39 7.21 0.27
CA GLU A 145 -8.57 6.36 1.12
C GLU A 145 -9.22 5.01 1.46
N LYS A 146 -10.57 4.94 1.51
CA LYS A 146 -11.29 3.68 1.79
C LYS A 146 -11.19 2.72 0.61
N GLU A 147 -11.38 3.23 -0.60
CA GLU A 147 -11.34 2.42 -1.82
C GLU A 147 -9.90 2.05 -2.18
N ILE A 148 -8.96 2.99 -1.96
CA ILE A 148 -7.52 2.72 -2.07
C ILE A 148 -7.15 1.55 -1.15
N TYR A 149 -7.56 1.57 0.11
CA TYR A 149 -7.27 0.49 1.05
C TYR A 149 -7.89 -0.86 0.64
N TRP A 150 -9.07 -0.88 0.00
CA TRP A 150 -9.61 -2.11 -0.59
C TRP A 150 -8.69 -2.70 -1.67
N TYR A 151 -8.19 -1.87 -2.59
CA TYR A 151 -7.24 -2.32 -3.61
C TYR A 151 -5.94 -2.86 -3.00
N GLU A 152 -5.42 -2.19 -1.97
CA GLU A 152 -4.23 -2.66 -1.26
C GLU A 152 -4.46 -4.01 -0.54
N LEU A 153 -5.63 -4.21 0.09
CA LEU A 153 -5.97 -5.49 0.72
C LEU A 153 -6.06 -6.64 -0.30
N ASP A 154 -6.62 -6.36 -1.48
CA ASP A 154 -6.67 -7.32 -2.59
C ASP A 154 -5.27 -7.66 -3.11
N ALA A 155 -4.39 -6.66 -3.25
CA ALA A 155 -3.01 -6.85 -3.67
C ALA A 155 -2.21 -7.69 -2.64
N ILE A 156 -2.28 -7.34 -1.35
CA ILE A 156 -1.66 -8.11 -0.25
C ILE A 156 -2.18 -9.55 -0.24
N ARG A 157 -3.48 -9.76 -0.48
CA ARG A 157 -4.07 -11.09 -0.53
C ARG A 157 -3.50 -11.91 -1.68
N ILE A 158 -3.45 -11.35 -2.88
CA ILE A 158 -2.91 -12.03 -4.06
C ILE A 158 -1.43 -12.33 -3.88
N GLU A 159 -0.66 -11.41 -3.31
CA GLU A 159 0.73 -11.61 -2.95
C GLU A 159 0.90 -12.79 -1.97
N ALA A 160 0.13 -12.82 -0.88
CA ALA A 160 0.18 -13.89 0.11
C ALA A 160 -0.22 -15.26 -0.46
N GLU A 161 -1.29 -15.28 -1.27
CA GLU A 161 -1.74 -16.49 -1.95
C GLU A 161 -0.71 -16.97 -2.98
N PHE A 162 -0.05 -16.05 -3.69
CA PHE A 162 1.04 -16.39 -4.61
C PHE A 162 2.24 -17.00 -3.88
N ILE A 163 2.73 -16.37 -2.80
CA ILE A 163 3.84 -16.91 -2.01
C ILE A 163 3.50 -18.31 -1.50
N LYS A 164 2.29 -18.49 -0.95
CA LYS A 164 1.85 -19.75 -0.38
C LYS A 164 1.78 -20.87 -1.42
N GLU A 165 1.16 -20.61 -2.56
CA GLU A 165 0.81 -21.65 -3.53
C GLU A 165 1.90 -21.89 -4.59
N TYR A 166 2.77 -20.90 -4.84
CA TYR A 166 3.77 -20.98 -5.91
C TYR A 166 5.22 -20.93 -5.41
N LEU A 167 5.52 -20.29 -4.27
CA LEU A 167 6.90 -20.07 -3.84
C LEU A 167 7.33 -20.97 -2.66
N SER A 168 6.42 -21.27 -1.73
CA SER A 168 6.74 -21.88 -0.43
C SER A 168 7.39 -23.28 -0.47
N GLY A 169 7.30 -23.98 -1.61
CA GLY A 169 7.89 -25.32 -1.79
C GLY A 169 9.23 -25.35 -2.52
N GLU A 170 9.54 -24.29 -3.29
CA GLU A 170 10.71 -24.26 -4.19
C GLU A 170 11.73 -23.18 -3.80
N TYR A 171 11.29 -22.16 -3.05
CA TYR A 171 12.09 -21.00 -2.68
C TYR A 171 12.27 -20.88 -1.17
N THR A 172 13.39 -20.25 -0.78
CA THR A 172 13.64 -19.93 0.64
C THR A 172 13.04 -18.57 0.97
N LEU A 173 11.83 -18.59 1.54
CA LEU A 173 11.10 -17.37 1.90
C LEU A 173 11.85 -16.48 2.91
N SER A 174 11.85 -15.17 2.66
CA SER A 174 12.23 -14.14 3.63
C SER A 174 11.32 -14.15 4.85
N LYS A 175 11.77 -13.50 5.93
CA LYS A 175 10.94 -13.34 7.15
C LYS A 175 9.69 -12.52 6.90
N PHE A 176 9.75 -11.56 5.98
CA PHE A 176 8.58 -10.81 5.53
C PHE A 176 7.56 -11.74 4.87
N GLU A 177 7.99 -12.54 3.88
CA GLU A 177 7.12 -13.48 3.17
C GLU A 177 6.51 -14.52 4.12
N GLN A 178 7.29 -15.05 5.06
CA GLN A 178 6.79 -15.95 6.10
C GLN A 178 5.73 -15.26 6.97
N TYR A 179 5.98 -14.01 7.37
CA TYR A 179 5.03 -13.25 8.18
C TYR A 179 3.72 -12.98 7.42
N LEU A 180 3.80 -12.62 6.13
CA LEU A 180 2.65 -12.39 5.26
C LEU A 180 1.78 -13.66 5.11
N VAL A 181 2.38 -14.81 4.80
CA VAL A 181 1.67 -16.10 4.69
C VAL A 181 1.05 -16.52 6.02
N ASN A 182 1.74 -16.27 7.14
CA ASN A 182 1.21 -16.54 8.47
C ASN A 182 0.01 -15.64 8.80
N SER A 183 0.06 -14.36 8.45
CA SER A 183 -1.08 -13.46 8.62
C SER A 183 -2.28 -13.91 7.79
N LEU A 184 -2.08 -14.30 6.52
CA LEU A 184 -3.16 -14.88 5.70
C LEU A 184 -3.81 -16.09 6.39
N SER A 185 -3.00 -16.99 6.94
CA SER A 185 -3.49 -18.26 7.50
C SER A 185 -4.11 -18.14 8.88
N ASN A 186 -3.64 -17.22 9.72
CA ASN A 186 -4.03 -17.14 11.13
C ASN A 186 -5.07 -16.06 11.42
N ASP A 187 -5.04 -14.94 10.69
CA ASP A 187 -5.92 -13.80 10.95
C ASP A 187 -6.47 -13.12 9.70
N ASN A 188 -6.42 -13.82 8.55
CA ASN A 188 -6.93 -13.34 7.27
C ASN A 188 -6.40 -11.94 6.93
N LEU A 189 -5.07 -11.78 7.02
CA LEU A 189 -4.31 -10.56 6.71
C LEU A 189 -4.41 -9.43 7.76
N GLY A 190 -5.09 -9.68 8.88
CA GLY A 190 -5.32 -8.68 9.92
C GLY A 190 -4.02 -8.11 10.47
N SER A 191 -3.05 -8.95 10.82
CA SER A 191 -1.78 -8.49 11.39
C SER A 191 -0.86 -7.86 10.36
N ILE A 192 -0.77 -8.35 9.12
CA ILE A 192 0.07 -7.67 8.12
C ILE A 192 -0.48 -6.27 7.78
N SER A 193 -1.80 -6.09 7.74
CA SER A 193 -2.39 -4.78 7.44
C SER A 193 -2.02 -3.70 8.47
N ILE A 194 -1.87 -4.08 9.74
CA ILE A 194 -1.41 -3.18 10.81
C ILE A 194 0.01 -2.64 10.53
N PHE A 195 0.89 -3.45 9.92
CA PHE A 195 2.27 -3.05 9.65
C PHE A 195 2.45 -2.36 8.30
N LEU A 196 1.91 -2.95 7.23
CA LEU A 196 2.09 -2.40 5.87
C LEU A 196 1.18 -1.20 5.62
N GLN A 197 -0.11 -1.35 5.93
CA GLN A 197 -1.11 -0.33 5.61
C GLN A 197 -1.37 0.63 6.78
N ARG A 198 -0.84 0.32 7.97
CA ARG A 198 -1.09 1.07 9.21
C ARG A 198 -2.59 1.20 9.50
N GLU A 199 -3.32 0.14 9.15
CA GLU A 199 -4.78 0.09 9.27
C GLU A 199 -5.25 -1.25 9.85
N SER A 200 -6.27 -1.17 10.70
CA SER A 200 -6.93 -2.35 11.25
C SER A 200 -8.08 -2.81 10.36
N MET A 201 -7.94 -3.98 9.72
CA MET A 201 -8.99 -4.60 8.90
C MET A 201 -10.31 -4.79 9.67
N GLU A 202 -10.24 -5.20 10.93
CA GLU A 202 -11.43 -5.42 11.78
C GLU A 202 -12.26 -4.12 11.94
N ILE A 203 -11.57 -3.01 12.20
CA ILE A 203 -12.21 -1.71 12.39
C ILE A 203 -12.74 -1.19 11.07
N PHE A 204 -11.95 -1.30 10.01
CA PHE A 204 -12.37 -0.96 8.65
C PHE A 204 -13.67 -1.67 8.25
N PHE A 205 -13.74 -3.00 8.38
CA PHE A 205 -14.95 -3.76 8.03
C PHE A 205 -16.13 -3.44 8.94
N SER A 206 -15.88 -3.14 10.22
CA SER A 206 -16.93 -2.69 11.13
C SER A 206 -17.57 -1.38 10.66
N PHE A 207 -16.77 -0.41 10.26
CA PHE A 207 -17.27 0.86 9.71
C PHE A 207 -17.93 0.67 8.35
N ASN A 208 -17.37 -0.16 7.46
CA ASN A 208 -18.03 -0.46 6.19
C ASN A 208 -19.44 -1.01 6.39
N ARG A 209 -19.59 -1.97 7.32
CA ARG A 209 -20.90 -2.54 7.68
C ARG A 209 -21.86 -1.49 8.25
N TRP A 210 -21.38 -0.62 9.14
CA TRP A 210 -22.22 0.44 9.71
C TRP A 210 -22.64 1.49 8.66
N GLU A 211 -21.76 1.85 7.72
CA GLU A 211 -22.11 2.72 6.59
C GLU A 211 -23.19 2.08 5.70
N GLU A 212 -23.06 0.79 5.37
CA GLU A 212 -24.06 0.06 4.61
C GLU A 212 -25.41 -0.01 5.33
N GLU A 213 -25.39 -0.29 6.63
CA GLU A 213 -26.58 -0.34 7.46
C GLU A 213 -27.29 1.02 7.51
N TYR A 214 -26.54 2.10 7.70
CA TYR A 214 -27.07 3.45 7.63
C TYR A 214 -27.71 3.74 6.27
N ARG A 215 -27.03 3.44 5.16
CA ARG A 215 -27.56 3.67 3.80
C ARG A 215 -28.83 2.88 3.50
N LYS A 216 -28.96 1.67 4.06
CA LYS A 216 -30.15 0.82 3.90
C LYS A 216 -31.31 1.30 4.79
N ASN A 217 -31.01 1.81 5.98
CA ASN A 217 -32.00 2.19 6.98
C ASN A 217 -31.60 3.48 7.73
N ASN A 218 -31.81 4.63 7.08
CA ASN A 218 -31.46 5.96 7.60
C ASN A 218 -32.03 6.26 9.02
N ALA A 219 -33.04 5.51 9.48
CA ALA A 219 -33.67 5.69 10.79
C ALA A 219 -32.79 5.27 11.98
N GLU A 220 -31.63 4.61 11.75
CA GLU A 220 -30.81 4.03 12.81
C GLU A 220 -29.53 4.83 13.15
N LYS A 221 -29.39 6.06 12.64
CA LYS A 221 -28.19 6.90 12.83
C LYS A 221 -27.76 7.00 14.29
N ASP A 222 -28.65 7.40 15.20
CA ASP A 222 -28.29 7.60 16.61
C ASP A 222 -27.92 6.30 17.32
N ARG A 223 -28.50 5.17 16.90
CA ARG A 223 -28.13 3.85 17.40
C ARG A 223 -26.71 3.50 16.95
N LEU A 224 -26.38 3.72 15.69
CA LEU A 224 -25.04 3.48 15.15
C LEU A 224 -23.99 4.39 15.81
N VAL A 225 -24.32 5.67 16.04
CA VAL A 225 -23.43 6.59 16.76
C VAL A 225 -23.16 6.10 18.19
N ARG A 226 -24.17 5.59 18.91
CA ARG A 226 -23.94 4.96 20.23
C ARG A 226 -23.01 3.75 20.13
N THR A 227 -23.22 2.85 19.16
CA THR A 227 -22.34 1.70 18.93
C THR A 227 -20.90 2.11 18.65
N ILE A 228 -20.70 3.19 17.89
CA ILE A 228 -19.38 3.76 17.60
C ILE A 228 -18.75 4.26 18.92
N ILE A 229 -19.46 5.06 19.70
CA ILE A 229 -18.96 5.58 21.00
C ILE A 229 -18.56 4.42 21.93
N ASP A 230 -19.41 3.40 22.08
CA ASP A 230 -19.15 2.24 22.93
C ASP A 230 -17.94 1.42 22.44
N THR A 231 -17.76 1.33 21.13
CA THR A 231 -16.61 0.62 20.55
C THR A 231 -15.32 1.40 20.76
N GLY A 232 -15.32 2.71 20.51
CA GLY A 232 -14.15 3.55 20.73
C GLY A 232 -13.75 3.62 22.20
N SER A 233 -14.72 3.68 23.12
CA SER A 233 -14.46 3.67 24.57
C SER A 233 -13.74 2.38 25.00
N ARG A 234 -14.19 1.22 24.51
CA ARG A 234 -13.51 -0.06 24.77
C ARG A 234 -12.11 -0.13 24.15
N LEU A 235 -11.90 0.48 22.99
CA LEU A 235 -10.57 0.55 22.39
C LEU A 235 -9.62 1.43 23.22
N LEU A 236 -10.10 2.55 23.76
CA LEU A 236 -9.32 3.41 24.67
C LEU A 236 -8.97 2.68 25.97
N GLU A 237 -9.94 2.00 26.59
CA GLU A 237 -9.71 1.18 27.78
C GLU A 237 -8.66 0.09 27.52
N ARG A 238 -8.78 -0.60 26.38
CA ARG A 238 -7.82 -1.63 25.98
C ARG A 238 -6.43 -1.03 25.79
N TYR A 239 -6.31 0.11 25.11
CA TYR A 239 -5.04 0.79 24.90
C TYR A 239 -4.37 1.16 26.24
N GLY A 240 -5.13 1.74 27.17
CA GLY A 240 -4.64 2.09 28.51
C GLY A 240 -4.25 0.88 29.38
N ALA A 241 -4.69 -0.32 29.03
CA ALA A 241 -4.36 -1.56 29.72
C ALA A 241 -3.19 -2.34 29.08
N VAL A 242 -2.72 -1.94 27.90
CA VAL A 242 -1.55 -2.57 27.25
C VAL A 242 -0.28 -2.12 27.95
N ASP A 243 0.55 -3.09 28.33
CA ASP A 243 1.90 -2.82 28.84
C ASP A 243 2.76 -2.21 27.73
N PRO A 244 3.25 -0.97 27.85
CA PRO A 244 4.08 -0.33 26.83
C PRO A 244 5.39 -1.08 26.53
N SER A 245 5.85 -1.95 27.42
CA SER A 245 7.03 -2.80 27.17
C SER A 245 6.75 -3.95 26.19
N ASN A 246 5.47 -4.28 25.95
CA ASN A 246 5.06 -5.15 24.86
C ASN A 246 4.83 -4.33 23.58
N GLU A 247 5.93 -4.00 22.90
CA GLU A 247 5.94 -3.08 21.75
C GLU A 247 4.95 -3.49 20.63
N ILE A 248 4.84 -4.80 20.34
CA ILE A 248 3.91 -5.32 19.32
C ILE A 248 2.46 -5.01 19.71
N ALA A 249 2.06 -5.38 20.93
CA ALA A 249 0.68 -5.17 21.39
C ALA A 249 0.37 -3.67 21.53
N TYR A 250 1.36 -2.87 21.95
CA TYR A 250 1.21 -1.43 22.09
C TYR A 250 1.03 -0.75 20.72
N TYR A 251 1.82 -1.16 19.73
CA TYR A 251 1.68 -0.71 18.35
C TYR A 251 0.34 -1.14 17.71
N ASP A 252 -0.08 -2.40 17.85
CA ASP A 252 -1.39 -2.87 17.35
C ASP A 252 -2.54 -2.05 17.95
N ALA A 253 -2.53 -1.81 19.26
CA ALA A 253 -3.56 -1.01 19.92
C ALA A 253 -3.56 0.45 19.44
N PHE A 254 -2.39 1.05 19.21
CA PHE A 254 -2.25 2.40 18.66
C PHE A 254 -2.82 2.52 17.24
N ILE A 255 -2.47 1.57 16.36
CA ILE A 255 -2.96 1.56 14.98
C ILE A 255 -4.47 1.36 14.93
N ARG A 256 -5.01 0.50 15.80
CA ARG A 256 -6.46 0.32 15.95
C ARG A 256 -7.18 1.61 16.32
N LEU A 257 -6.69 2.36 17.31
CA LEU A 257 -7.27 3.66 17.67
C LEU A 257 -7.19 4.67 16.52
N SER A 258 -6.05 4.70 15.83
CA SER A 258 -5.83 5.60 14.69
C SER A 258 -6.79 5.30 13.53
N THR A 259 -6.94 4.01 13.21
CA THR A 259 -7.90 3.51 12.21
C THR A 259 -9.33 3.86 12.62
N PHE A 260 -9.67 3.65 13.90
CA PHE A 260 -10.99 3.94 14.43
C PHE A 260 -11.36 5.42 14.24
N ARG A 261 -10.47 6.34 14.63
CA ARG A 261 -10.70 7.77 14.49
C ARG A 261 -10.88 8.18 13.03
N LYS A 262 -10.05 7.65 12.12
CA LYS A 262 -10.16 7.89 10.68
C LYS A 262 -11.55 7.52 10.15
N TYR A 263 -12.00 6.29 10.38
CA TYR A 263 -13.28 5.84 9.85
C TYR A 263 -14.50 6.35 10.61
N MET A 264 -14.36 6.72 11.89
CA MET A 264 -15.38 7.46 12.63
C MET A 264 -15.72 8.78 11.93
N PHE A 265 -14.70 9.57 11.55
CA PHE A 265 -14.95 10.81 10.82
C PHE A 265 -15.55 10.59 9.44
N ARG A 266 -15.14 9.54 8.74
CA ARG A 266 -15.75 9.17 7.45
C ARG A 266 -17.24 8.85 7.62
N PHE A 267 -17.59 7.99 8.57
CA PHE A 267 -18.97 7.62 8.85
C PHE A 267 -19.82 8.86 9.20
N LEU A 268 -19.30 9.77 10.02
CA LEU A 268 -20.02 11.01 10.36
C LEU A 268 -20.26 11.90 9.14
N ARG A 269 -19.30 12.00 8.21
CA ARG A 269 -19.52 12.72 6.94
C ARG A 269 -20.59 12.06 6.09
N VAL A 270 -20.56 10.72 5.94
CA VAL A 270 -21.56 9.98 5.16
C VAL A 270 -22.95 10.06 5.78
N SER A 271 -23.03 10.07 7.11
CA SER A 271 -24.29 10.12 7.86
C SER A 271 -24.80 11.53 8.13
N ASN A 272 -24.04 12.57 7.76
CA ASN A 272 -24.50 13.94 7.85
C ASN A 272 -25.16 14.37 6.53
N THR A 273 -26.46 14.60 6.58
CA THR A 273 -27.26 15.00 5.41
C THR A 273 -27.13 16.48 5.09
N ASP A 274 -26.56 17.31 5.99
CA ASP A 274 -26.29 18.72 5.72
C ASP A 274 -24.87 18.89 5.17
N PRO A 275 -24.71 19.17 3.86
CA PRO A 275 -23.39 19.38 3.25
C PRO A 275 -22.69 20.65 3.74
N LYS A 276 -23.37 21.52 4.49
CA LYS A 276 -22.80 22.75 5.09
C LYS A 276 -22.48 22.60 6.57
N ALA A 277 -22.77 21.46 7.19
CA ALA A 277 -22.52 21.26 8.61
C ALA A 277 -21.02 21.34 8.91
N THR A 278 -20.66 22.16 9.90
CA THR A 278 -19.31 22.23 10.45
C THR A 278 -19.07 21.08 11.42
N TRP A 279 -17.80 20.76 11.70
CA TRP A 279 -17.46 19.78 12.75
C TRP A 279 -17.99 20.19 14.12
N GLU A 280 -17.96 21.49 14.44
CA GLU A 280 -18.56 22.03 15.66
C GLU A 280 -20.07 21.71 15.76
N SER A 281 -20.81 21.85 14.65
CA SER A 281 -22.23 21.46 14.59
C SER A 281 -22.42 19.95 14.80
N VAL A 282 -21.58 19.12 14.17
CA VAL A 282 -21.63 17.65 14.36
C VAL A 282 -21.32 17.25 15.79
N PHE A 283 -20.29 17.83 16.40
CA PHE A 283 -19.89 17.53 17.77
C PHE A 283 -20.89 18.02 18.81
N SER A 284 -21.53 19.18 18.58
CA SER A 284 -22.62 19.65 19.45
C SER A 284 -23.80 18.67 19.51
N GLN A 285 -24.05 17.91 18.44
CA GLN A 285 -25.09 16.87 18.40
C GLN A 285 -24.65 15.57 19.07
N TYR A 286 -23.33 15.29 19.07
CA TYR A 286 -22.76 14.04 19.53
C TYR A 286 -21.52 14.28 20.41
N PRO A 287 -21.69 14.82 21.64
CA PRO A 287 -20.56 15.18 22.51
C PRO A 287 -19.66 13.98 22.87
N GLY A 288 -20.22 12.76 22.93
CA GLY A 288 -19.42 11.55 23.15
C GLY A 288 -18.44 11.24 22.01
N ILE A 289 -18.75 11.66 20.78
CA ILE A 289 -17.82 11.54 19.64
C ILE A 289 -16.69 12.56 19.77
N GLU A 290 -17.00 13.78 20.21
CA GLU A 290 -16.00 14.83 20.43
C GLU A 290 -14.99 14.39 21.48
N SER A 291 -15.45 13.99 22.68
CA SER A 291 -14.58 13.51 23.75
C SER A 291 -13.73 12.31 23.33
N LEU A 292 -14.31 11.38 22.58
CA LEU A 292 -13.60 10.22 22.04
C LEU A 292 -12.52 10.63 21.03
N SER A 293 -12.84 11.56 20.12
CA SER A 293 -11.89 12.07 19.14
C SER A 293 -10.72 12.80 19.80
N GLU A 294 -10.99 13.62 20.81
CA GLU A 294 -9.97 14.35 21.57
C GLU A 294 -9.03 13.39 22.30
N ALA A 295 -9.58 12.42 23.04
CA ALA A 295 -8.79 11.41 23.75
C ALA A 295 -7.87 10.60 22.80
N ILE A 296 -8.38 10.21 21.63
CA ILE A 296 -7.55 9.51 20.62
C ILE A 296 -6.48 10.45 20.06
N LEU A 297 -6.81 11.72 19.79
CA LEU A 297 -5.86 12.70 19.26
C LEU A 297 -4.73 12.97 20.26
N GLU A 298 -5.02 13.03 21.55
CA GLU A 298 -4.01 13.17 22.61
C GLU A 298 -3.03 11.98 22.61
N ILE A 299 -3.54 10.75 22.50
CA ILE A 299 -2.71 9.54 22.37
C ILE A 299 -1.86 9.60 21.10
N GLN A 300 -2.47 9.95 19.95
CA GLN A 300 -1.76 10.07 18.68
C GLN A 300 -0.61 11.07 18.77
N ASN A 301 -0.84 12.24 19.36
CA ASN A 301 0.20 13.26 19.50
C ASN A 301 1.29 12.86 20.49
N ARG A 302 0.93 12.15 21.57
CA ARG A 302 1.89 11.71 22.60
C ARG A 302 2.80 10.59 22.10
N ASP A 303 2.22 9.59 21.43
CA ASP A 303 2.89 8.31 21.19
C ASP A 303 3.32 8.09 19.73
N ALA A 304 2.99 9.01 18.81
CA ALA A 304 3.30 8.88 17.37
C ALA A 304 4.77 8.56 17.09
N GLU A 305 5.71 9.24 17.74
CA GLU A 305 7.14 9.05 17.49
C GLU A 305 7.61 7.64 17.89
N ILE A 306 7.17 7.14 19.05
CA ILE A 306 7.54 5.81 19.54
C ILE A 306 7.03 4.73 18.57
N HIS A 307 5.79 4.87 18.11
CA HIS A 307 5.20 3.93 17.16
C HIS A 307 5.80 4.04 15.76
N PHE A 308 6.20 5.23 15.33
CA PHE A 308 6.95 5.42 14.09
C PHE A 308 8.31 4.70 14.15
N GLN A 309 9.08 4.90 15.23
CA GLN A 309 10.37 4.23 15.43
C GLN A 309 10.22 2.71 15.47
N TYR A 310 9.19 2.20 16.17
CA TYR A 310 8.91 0.77 16.21
C TYR A 310 8.61 0.21 14.81
N LEU A 311 7.73 0.85 14.03
CA LEU A 311 7.46 0.42 12.66
C LEU A 311 8.74 0.41 11.81
N MET A 312 9.55 1.46 11.88
CA MET A 312 10.80 1.52 11.12
C MET A 312 11.74 0.37 11.51
N SER A 313 11.83 0.02 12.80
CA SER A 313 12.65 -1.11 13.24
C SER A 313 12.19 -2.46 12.67
N VAL A 314 10.87 -2.64 12.48
CA VAL A 314 10.30 -3.84 11.85
C VAL A 314 10.61 -3.88 10.36
N ILE A 315 10.48 -2.74 9.67
CA ILE A 315 10.83 -2.63 8.25
C ILE A 315 12.34 -2.88 8.05
N ASP A 316 13.19 -2.27 8.86
CA ASP A 316 14.64 -2.46 8.81
C ASP A 316 15.03 -3.91 9.07
N TYR A 317 14.33 -4.60 9.98
CA TYR A 317 14.52 -6.02 10.22
C TYR A 317 14.20 -6.89 9.00
N TRP A 318 13.11 -6.60 8.30
CA TRP A 318 12.75 -7.32 7.07
C TRP A 318 13.71 -7.01 5.93
N GLU A 319 14.06 -5.74 5.72
CA GLU A 319 15.04 -5.31 4.72
C GLU A 319 16.41 -5.95 4.94
N ALA A 320 16.88 -5.99 6.19
CA ALA A 320 18.14 -6.65 6.54
C ALA A 320 18.08 -8.17 6.27
N ASP A 321 16.95 -8.83 6.55
CA ASP A 321 16.79 -10.26 6.24
C ASP A 321 16.82 -10.52 4.73
N ILE A 322 16.20 -9.66 3.93
CA ILE A 322 16.17 -9.76 2.46
C ILE A 322 17.58 -9.57 1.89
N GLN A 323 18.31 -8.56 2.35
CA GLN A 323 19.63 -8.20 1.80
C GLN A 323 20.74 -9.20 2.14
N ASN A 324 20.59 -9.95 3.25
CA ASN A 324 21.60 -10.91 3.71
C ASN A 324 21.47 -12.31 3.09
N ARG A 325 20.49 -12.53 2.22
CA ARG A 325 20.28 -13.79 1.46
C ARG A 325 20.91 -13.66 0.10
#